data_AF-A0A963N0F0-F1
#
_entry.id   AF-A0A963N0F0-F1
#
_cell.length_a   1.000
_cell.length_b   1.000
_cell.length_c   1.000
_cell.angle_alpha   90.00
_cell.angle_beta   90.00
_cell.angle_gamma   90.00
#
_symmetry.space_group_name_H-M   'P 1'
#
loop_
_entity.id
_entity.type
_entity.pdbx_description
1 polymer ?
#
loop_
_entity_poly.entity_id
_entity_poly.type
_entity_poly.pdbx_seq_one_letter_code
_entity_poly.pdbx_strand_id
1 'polypeptide(L)' 'MELAKSFEPAAIESHWYPEWESRGYFAAGLDTDKSDAFCILLPPPNVTGTLHMGHGFNQTIM' A
#
# COMPACT_ATOMS: atom_id res chain seq x y z
N MET A 1 -8.47 -22.54 14.29
CA MET A 1 -8.93 -21.45 13.40
C MET A 1 -9.71 -22.13 12.29
N GLU A 2 -11.03 -21.92 12.22
CA GLU A 2 -11.83 -22.41 11.10
C GLU A 2 -11.75 -21.42 9.95
N LEU A 3 -11.55 -21.92 8.73
CA LEU A 3 -11.56 -21.11 7.52
C LEU A 3 -13.01 -20.85 7.09
N ALA A 4 -13.32 -19.60 6.75
CA ALA A 4 -14.60 -19.26 6.17
C ALA A 4 -14.82 -20.00 4.84
N LYS A 5 -16.06 -20.37 4.56
CA LYS A 5 -16.44 -21.05 3.32
C LYS A 5 -16.25 -20.17 2.08
N SER A 6 -16.36 -18.85 2.25
CA SER A 6 -16.19 -17.85 1.20
C SER A 6 -15.12 -16.85 1.60
N PHE A 7 -14.42 -16.32 0.59
CA PHE A 7 -13.42 -15.26 0.77
C PHE A 7 -14.11 -13.89 0.73
N GLU A 8 -13.89 -13.08 1.77
CA GLU A 8 -14.44 -11.73 1.91
C GLU A 8 -13.29 -10.70 1.96
N PRO A 9 -12.88 -10.11 0.83
CA PRO A 9 -11.73 -9.19 0.78
C PRO A 9 -11.90 -7.98 1.70
N ALA A 10 -13.11 -7.41 1.75
CA ALA A 10 -13.38 -6.18 2.49
C ALA A 10 -13.09 -6.32 4.00
N ALA A 11 -13.36 -7.49 4.59
CA ALA A 11 -13.07 -7.76 6.00
C ALA A 11 -11.56 -7.84 6.28
N ILE A 12 -10.79 -8.32 5.31
CA ILE A 12 -9.34 -8.46 5.40
C ILE A 12 -8.68 -7.10 5.21
N GLU A 13 -9.06 -6.37 4.16
CA GLU A 13 -8.54 -5.04 3.84
C GLU A 13 -8.79 -4.04 4.97
N SER A 14 -10.00 -4.04 5.54
CA SER A 14 -10.36 -3.16 6.67
C SER A 14 -9.60 -3.46 7.96
N HIS A 15 -9.08 -4.69 8.12
CA HIS A 15 -8.26 -5.05 9.27
C HIS A 15 -6.77 -4.71 9.04
N TRP A 16 -6.21 -5.08 7.90
CA TRP A 16 -4.76 -5.01 7.68
C TRP A 16 -4.25 -3.62 7.35
N TYR A 17 -5.03 -2.81 6.61
CA TYR A 17 -4.56 -1.47 6.25
C TYR A 17 -4.29 -0.61 7.51
N PRO A 18 -5.23 -0.50 8.47
CA PRO A 18 -4.96 0.24 9.72
C PRO A 18 -3.84 -0.39 10.55
N GLU A 19 -3.71 -1.72 10.53
CA GLU A 19 -2.65 -2.42 11.25
C GLU A 19 -1.27 -2.03 10.70
N TRP A 20 -1.08 -2.04 9.38
CA TRP A 20 0.18 -1.63 8.75
C TRP A 20 0.48 -0.15 8.96
N GLU A 21 -0.54 0.71 8.88
CA GLU A 21 -0.40 2.14 9.13
C GLU A 21 0.02 2.40 10.58
N SER A 22 -0.66 1.79 11.56
CA SER A 22 -0.36 1.96 12.99
C SER A 22 1.03 1.46 13.38
N ARG A 23 1.54 0.44 12.67
CA ARG A 23 2.90 -0.10 12.85
C ARG A 23 3.97 0.69 12.10
N GLY A 24 3.57 1.69 11.31
CA GLY A 24 4.49 2.53 10.54
C GLY A 24 5.15 1.81 9.37
N TYR A 25 4.56 0.74 8.84
CA TYR A 25 5.17 -0.03 7.73
C TYR A 25 5.30 0.78 6.43
N PHE A 26 4.49 1.82 6.25
CA PHE A 26 4.58 2.73 5.12
C PHE A 26 5.62 3.85 5.31
N ALA A 27 6.22 3.99 6.50
CA ALA A 27 7.18 5.05 6.75
C ALA A 27 8.45 4.80 5.93
N ALA A 28 8.88 5.81 5.18
CA ALA A 28 10.21 5.83 4.59
C ALA A 28 11.22 5.90 5.74
N GLY A 29 11.82 4.76 6.07
CA GLY A 29 12.92 4.71 7.02
C GLY A 29 14.15 5.42 6.46
N LEU A 30 14.91 6.07 7.33
CA LEU A 30 16.25 6.58 7.01
C LEU A 30 17.28 5.73 7.76
N ASP A 31 17.63 4.59 7.16
CA ASP A 31 18.72 3.76 7.63
C ASP A 31 19.95 4.04 6.76
N THR A 32 20.89 4.83 7.29
CA THR A 32 22.11 5.23 6.58
C THR A 32 23.11 4.09 6.44
N ASP A 33 22.96 3.02 7.21
CA ASP A 33 23.83 1.84 7.13
C ASP A 33 23.37 0.87 6.04
N LYS A 34 22.14 1.06 5.52
CA LYS A 34 21.59 0.27 4.43
C LYS A 34 22.05 0.78 3.05
N SER A 35 23.11 0.15 2.55
CA SER A 35 23.74 0.51 1.26
C SER A 35 22.94 0.07 0.02
N ASP A 36 22.02 -0.90 0.16
CA ASP A 36 21.15 -1.43 -0.89
C ASP A 36 19.71 -0.90 -0.79
N ALA A 37 19.57 0.38 -0.43
CA ALA A 37 18.27 1.01 -0.35
C ALA A 37 17.55 1.00 -1.71
N PHE A 38 16.25 0.71 -1.67
CA PHE A 38 15.38 0.72 -2.83
C PHE A 38 14.44 1.91 -2.77
N CYS A 39 14.28 2.61 -3.89
CA CYS A 39 13.42 3.78 -4.00
C CYS A 39 12.60 3.67 -5.29
N ILE A 40 11.28 3.86 -5.15
CA ILE A 40 10.37 3.99 -6.28
C ILE A 40 9.72 5.37 -6.21
N LEU A 41 9.78 6.10 -7.32
CA LEU A 41 9.15 7.39 -7.43
C LEU A 41 7.67 7.21 -7.78
N LEU A 42 6.79 7.61 -6.88
CA LEU A 42 5.36 7.73 -7.19
C LEU A 42 5.11 9.10 -7.85
N PRO A 43 4.62 9.15 -9.11
CA PRO A 43 4.30 10.41 -9.75
C PRO A 43 3.13 11.07 -8.99
N PRO A 44 3.25 12.37 -8.63
CA PRO A 44 2.18 13.05 -7.90
C PRO A 44 0.91 13.05 -8.75
N PRO A 45 -0.25 12.63 -8.21
CA PRO A 45 -1.50 12.69 -8.95
C PRO A 45 -1.92 14.15 -9.14
N ASN A 46 -2.48 14.47 -10.31
CA ASN A 46 -3.13 15.76 -10.52
C ASN A 46 -4.34 15.89 -9.58
N VAL A 47 -4.42 16.98 -8.81
CA VAL A 47 -5.54 17.22 -7.87
C VAL A 47 -6.76 17.77 -8.62
N THR A 48 -7.29 16.99 -9.56
CA THR A 48 -8.37 17.39 -10.48
C THR A 48 -9.61 16.51 -10.38
N GLY A 49 -9.63 15.50 -9.50
CA GLY A 49 -10.79 14.62 -9.32
C GLY A 49 -10.45 13.31 -8.62
N THR A 50 -11.21 12.26 -8.94
CA THR A 50 -11.06 10.92 -8.37
C THR A 50 -10.06 10.08 -9.16
N LEU A 51 -9.42 9.12 -8.49
CA LEU A 51 -8.59 8.11 -9.14
C LEU A 51 -9.44 7.21 -10.05
N HIS A 52 -8.98 7.01 -11.29
CA HIS A 52 -9.48 5.97 -12.20
C HIS A 52 -8.60 4.72 -12.22
N MET A 53 -9.08 3.64 -12.86
CA MET A 53 -8.39 2.33 -12.97
C MET A 53 -6.91 2.42 -13.44
N GLY A 54 -6.58 3.37 -14.31
CA GLY A 54 -5.18 3.61 -14.72
C GLY A 54 -4.23 3.95 -13.55
N HIS A 55 -4.70 4.63 -12.50
CA HIS A 55 -3.90 4.86 -11.29
C HIS A 55 -3.68 3.56 -10.53
N GLY A 56 -4.74 2.76 -10.34
CA GLY A 56 -4.66 1.47 -9.66
C GLY A 56 -3.67 0.52 -10.35
N PHE A 57 -3.71 0.45 -11.68
CA PHE A 57 -2.74 -0.32 -12.46
C PHE A 57 -1.30 0.20 -12.26
N ASN A 58 -1.09 1.52 -12.44
CA ASN A 58 0.25 2.10 -12.37
C ASN A 58 0.86 1.96 -10.96
N GLN A 59 0.10 2.24 -9.90
CA GLN A 59 0.54 2.15 -8.50
C GLN A 59 0.67 0.71 -7.98
N THR A 60 0.13 -0.29 -8.68
CA THR A 60 0.31 -1.71 -8.32
C THR A 60 1.58 -2.29 -8.93
N ILE A 61 2.01 -1.76 -10.08
CA ILE A 61 3.19 -2.24 -10.82
C ILE A 61 4.45 -1.48 -10.41
N MET A 62 4.34 -0.16 -10.24
CA MET A 62 5.41 0.66 -9.68
C MET A 62 5.44 0.44 -8.18
#